data_AF-A0A015M1P9-F1
#
_entry.id   AF-A0A015M1P9-F1
#
_cell.length_a   1.000
_cell.length_b   1.000
_cell.length_c   1.000
_cell.angle_alpha   90.00
_cell.angle_beta   90.00
_cell.angle_gamma   90.00
#
_symmetry.space_group_name_H-M   'P 1'
#
loop_
_entity.id
_entity.type
_entity.pdbx_description
1 polymer ?
#
loop_
_entity_poly.entity_id
_entity_poly.type
_entity_poly.pdbx_seq_one_letter_code
_entity_poly.pdbx_strand_id
1 'polypeptide(L)'
;MKFDDLIRYKALSQRYHSGNPALLDHVIGQEPDSEKLGLKKVQFLVSPKVHEDLKSVCGYLEMSQREFLESLLVDALDKAWHIVQEENADPEALGYVKKED
;
A
#
# COMPACT_ATOMS: atom_id res chain seq x y z
N MET A 1 9.14 -2.12 3.99
CA MET A 1 8.93 -1.29 5.21
C MET A 1 7.54 -1.65 5.71
N LYS A 2 7.36 -2.00 7.00
CA LYS A 2 6.04 -2.40 7.51
C LYS A 2 5.09 -1.22 7.49
N PHE A 3 3.82 -1.45 7.14
CA PHE A 3 2.81 -0.38 7.01
C PHE A 3 2.74 0.49 8.27
N ASP A 4 2.72 -0.15 9.44
CA ASP A 4 2.68 0.54 10.74
C ASP A 4 3.87 1.48 10.97
N ASP A 5 5.06 1.09 10.51
CA ASP A 5 6.28 1.91 10.66
C ASP A 5 6.25 3.11 9.71
N LEU A 6 5.70 2.96 8.50
CA LEU A 6 5.51 4.05 7.55
C LEU A 6 4.49 5.07 8.07
N ILE A 7 3.34 4.60 8.55
CA ILE A 7 2.30 5.46 9.13
C ILE A 7 2.84 6.17 10.36
N ARG A 8 3.55 5.46 11.25
CA ARG A 8 4.17 6.05 12.43
C ARG A 8 5.20 7.11 12.06
N TYR A 9 6.06 6.82 11.08
CA TYR A 9 7.04 7.79 10.59
C TYR A 9 6.37 9.05 10.04
N LYS A 10 5.37 8.92 9.17
CA LYS A 10 4.64 10.05 8.58
C LYS A 10 3.88 10.86 9.65
N ALA A 11 3.22 10.20 10.59
CA ALA A 11 2.55 10.86 11.70
C ALA A 11 3.53 11.64 12.61
N LEU A 12 4.71 11.05 12.88
CA LEU A 12 5.77 11.73 13.62
C LEU A 12 6.36 12.88 12.79
N SER A 13 6.61 12.70 11.50
CA SER A 13 7.16 13.76 10.65
C SER A 13 6.24 14.97 10.59
N GLN A 14 4.92 14.78 10.48
CA GLN A 14 3.93 15.88 10.58
C GLN A 14 4.03 16.64 11.91
N ARG A 15 4.18 15.91 13.03
CA ARG A 15 4.28 16.51 14.36
C ARG A 15 5.57 17.33 14.54
N TYR A 16 6.67 16.93 13.89
CA TYR A 16 7.99 17.52 14.08
C TYR A 16 8.44 18.45 12.93
N HIS A 17 7.77 18.43 11.77
CA HIS A 17 8.08 19.26 10.60
C HIS A 17 6.87 20.10 10.21
N SER A 18 6.73 21.29 10.78
CA SER A 18 5.84 22.35 10.27
C SER A 18 6.46 23.06 9.06
N GLY A 19 6.96 22.31 8.08
CA GLY A 19 7.75 22.80 6.94
C GLY A 19 7.14 22.34 5.62
N ASN A 20 6.59 23.29 4.88
CA ASN A 20 5.75 23.17 3.68
C ASN A 20 6.23 22.13 2.63
N PRO A 21 5.59 20.95 2.51
CA PRO A 21 5.99 19.87 1.62
C PRO A 21 5.37 19.95 0.21
N ALA A 22 4.48 20.91 -0.03
CA ALA A 22 3.82 21.14 -1.31
C ALA A 22 4.78 21.43 -2.49
N LEU A 23 6.05 21.75 -2.22
CA LEU A 23 7.07 22.00 -3.26
C LEU A 23 7.81 20.73 -3.73
N LEU A 24 7.84 19.65 -2.93
CA LEU A 24 8.53 18.42 -3.33
C LEU A 24 7.68 17.54 -4.26
N ASP A 25 6.36 17.55 -4.09
CA ASP A 25 5.44 16.76 -4.92
C ASP A 25 5.35 17.24 -6.38
N HIS A 26 5.63 18.53 -6.65
CA HIS A 26 5.61 19.04 -8.03
C HIS A 26 6.84 18.60 -8.86
N VAL A 27 7.93 18.18 -8.20
CA VAL A 27 9.14 17.67 -8.86
C VAL A 27 9.03 16.16 -9.12
N ILE A 28 8.24 15.44 -8.31
CA ILE A 28 7.98 14.00 -8.45
C ILE A 28 6.78 13.71 -9.38
N GLY A 29 5.97 14.73 -9.70
CA GLY A 29 4.78 14.63 -10.57
C GLY A 29 5.03 14.42 -12.06
N GLN A 30 6.28 14.21 -12.51
CA GLN A 30 6.53 13.67 -13.85
C GLN A 30 6.46 12.14 -13.78
N GLU A 31 5.23 11.59 -13.82
CA GLU A 31 5.02 10.14 -13.93
C GLU A 31 5.78 9.60 -15.16
N PRO A 32 6.79 8.72 -14.99
CA PRO A 32 7.23 7.89 -16.11
C PRO A 32 6.10 6.92 -16.41
N ASP A 33 5.71 6.79 -17.68
CA ASP A 33 4.74 5.82 -18.18
C ASP A 33 4.78 4.52 -17.35
N SER A 34 3.71 4.25 -16.60
CA SER A 34 3.63 3.05 -15.75
C SER A 34 3.87 1.74 -16.52
N GLU A 35 3.69 1.77 -17.84
CA GLU A 35 3.97 0.66 -18.76
C GLU A 35 5.48 0.36 -18.90
N LYS A 36 6.35 1.37 -18.76
CA LYS A 36 7.81 1.21 -18.81
C LYS A 36 8.39 0.59 -17.52
N LEU A 37 7.62 0.60 -16.44
CA LEU A 37 8.02 0.06 -15.13
C LEU A 37 7.49 -1.37 -14.89
N GLY A 38 6.78 -1.98 -15.85
CA GLY A 38 6.26 -3.35 -15.72
C GLY A 38 5.19 -3.51 -14.64
N LEU A 39 4.56 -2.42 -14.20
CA LEU A 39 3.58 -2.43 -13.10
C LEU A 39 2.23 -2.96 -13.58
N LYS A 40 1.58 -3.78 -12.74
CA LYS A 40 0.23 -4.29 -12.99
C LYS A 40 -0.82 -3.44 -12.26
N LYS A 41 -1.93 -3.12 -12.94
CA LYS A 41 -3.05 -2.40 -12.35
C LYS A 41 -3.88 -3.33 -11.48
N VAL A 42 -4.13 -2.93 -10.23
CA VAL A 42 -5.10 -3.56 -9.32
C VAL A 42 -6.26 -2.58 -9.15
N GLN A 43 -7.46 -2.97 -9.58
CA GLN A 43 -8.67 -2.14 -9.46
C GLN A 43 -9.69 -2.85 -8.58
N PHE A 44 -10.28 -2.12 -7.64
CA PHE A 44 -11.39 -2.61 -6.82
C PHE A 44 -12.35 -1.48 -6.49
N LEU A 45 -13.63 -1.83 -6.33
CA LEU A 45 -14.66 -0.88 -5.93
C LEU A 45 -14.80 -0.88 -4.41
N VAL A 46 -14.95 0.30 -3.83
CA VAL A 46 -15.16 0.50 -2.39
C VAL A 46 -16.40 1.33 -2.15
N SER A 47 -16.95 1.26 -0.93
CA SER A 47 -18.04 2.15 -0.56
C SER A 47 -17.59 3.62 -0.57
N PRO A 48 -18.49 4.57 -0.86
CA PRO A 48 -18.14 5.99 -0.88
C PRO A 48 -17.51 6.48 0.42
N LYS A 49 -18.04 6.02 1.56
CA LYS A 49 -17.52 6.34 2.89
C LYS A 49 -16.05 5.92 3.06
N VAL A 50 -15.71 4.69 2.67
CA VAL A 50 -14.33 4.19 2.77
C VAL A 50 -13.39 4.99 1.88
N HIS A 51 -13.85 5.41 0.71
CA HIS A 51 -13.07 6.26 -0.18
C HIS A 51 -12.85 7.68 0.37
N GLU A 52 -13.85 8.25 1.05
CA GLU A 52 -13.72 9.54 1.76
C GLU A 52 -12.74 9.44 2.93
N ASP A 53 -12.83 8.38 3.73
CA ASP A 53 -11.92 8.10 4.84
C ASP A 53 -10.47 7.93 4.32
N LEU A 54 -10.28 7.19 3.23
CA LEU A 54 -8.98 7.04 2.56
C LEU A 54 -8.39 8.39 2.16
N LYS A 55 -9.19 9.25 1.52
CA LYS A 55 -8.76 10.60 1.12
C LYS A 55 -8.37 11.46 2.32
N SER A 56 -9.16 11.40 3.39
CA SER A 56 -8.92 12.16 4.62
C SER A 56 -7.59 11.77 5.27
N VAL A 57 -7.36 10.45 5.45
CA VAL A 57 -6.13 9.93 6.06
C VAL A 57 -4.91 10.22 5.19
N CYS A 58 -5.00 9.98 3.87
CA CYS A 58 -3.89 10.26 2.95
C CYS A 58 -3.55 11.76 2.91
N GLY A 59 -4.57 12.63 2.93
CA GLY A 59 -4.37 14.08 3.00
C GLY A 59 -3.70 14.52 4.29
N TYR A 60 -4.10 13.94 5.43
CA TYR A 60 -3.49 14.24 6.72
C TYR A 60 -2.03 13.77 6.83
N LEU A 61 -1.71 12.60 6.29
CA LEU A 61 -0.36 12.02 6.32
C LEU A 61 0.55 12.56 5.22
N GLU A 62 0.04 13.42 4.34
CA GLU A 62 0.75 13.93 3.16
C GLU A 62 1.40 12.78 2.37
N MET A 63 0.54 11.85 1.95
CA MET A 63 0.94 10.70 1.16
C MET A 63 -0.05 10.46 0.02
N SER A 64 0.45 9.91 -1.07
CA SER A 64 -0.42 9.55 -2.20
C SER A 64 -1.28 8.34 -1.84
N GLN A 65 -2.49 8.26 -2.41
CA GLN A 65 -3.34 7.07 -2.26
C GLN A 65 -2.64 5.81 -2.76
N ARG A 66 -1.82 5.93 -3.81
CA ARG A 66 -1.00 4.83 -4.32
C ARG A 66 -0.04 4.31 -3.24
N GLU A 67 0.77 5.18 -2.66
CA GLU A 67 1.75 4.83 -1.62
C GLU A 67 1.06 4.18 -0.41
N PHE A 68 -0.08 4.72 0.01
CA PHE A 68 -0.88 4.17 1.10
C PHE A 68 -1.41 2.77 0.79
N LEU A 69 -2.01 2.57 -0.39
CA LEU A 69 -2.58 1.29 -0.78
C LEU A 69 -1.52 0.23 -1.07
N GLU A 70 -0.40 0.62 -1.66
CA GLU A 70 0.73 -0.27 -1.95
C GLU A 70 1.36 -0.79 -0.65
N SER A 71 1.58 0.09 0.33
CA SER A 71 2.11 -0.31 1.64
C SER A 71 1.11 -1.17 2.44
N LEU A 72 -0.18 -0.85 2.39
CA LEU A 72 -1.23 -1.66 3.00
C LEU A 72 -1.31 -3.06 2.37
N LEU A 73 -1.24 -3.14 1.04
CA LEU A 73 -1.34 -4.41 0.31
C LEU A 73 -0.17 -5.35 0.65
N VAL A 74 1.06 -4.83 0.70
CA VAL A 74 2.24 -5.61 1.09
C VAL A 74 2.07 -6.19 2.49
N ASP A 75 1.65 -5.37 3.46
CA ASP A 75 1.47 -5.80 4.85
C ASP A 75 0.33 -6.82 4.99
N ALA A 76 -0.76 -6.65 4.23
CA ALA A 76 -1.87 -7.60 4.20
C ALA A 76 -1.46 -8.96 3.60
N LEU A 77 -0.66 -8.95 2.53
CA LEU A 77 -0.14 -10.18 1.91
C LEU A 77 0.81 -10.93 2.84
N ASP A 78 1.73 -10.21 3.50
CA ASP A 78 2.65 -10.81 4.48
C ASP A 78 1.88 -11.46 5.64
N LYS A 79 0.87 -10.75 6.18
CA LYS A 79 -0.02 -11.27 7.23
C LYS A 79 -0.80 -12.50 6.77
N ALA A 80 -1.34 -12.48 5.54
CA ALA A 80 -2.09 -13.61 5.00
C ALA A 80 -1.22 -14.86 4.88
N TRP A 81 -0.01 -14.75 4.34
CA TRP A 81 0.92 -15.87 4.24
C TRP A 81 1.38 -16.38 5.60
N HIS A 82 1.58 -15.49 6.57
CA HIS A 82 1.93 -15.90 7.92
C HIS A 82 0.83 -16.76 8.57
N ILE A 83 -0.43 -16.32 8.48
CA ILE A 83 -1.58 -17.08 9.00
C ILE A 83 -1.71 -18.43 8.28
N VAL A 84 -1.55 -18.46 6.95
CA VAL A 84 -1.57 -19.71 6.16
C VAL A 84 -0.51 -20.70 6.65
N GLN A 85 0.70 -20.22 6.96
CA GLN A 85 1.78 -21.04 7.50
C GLN A 85 1.48 -21.54 8.91
N GLU A 86 0.93 -20.69 9.80
CA GLU A 86 0.54 -21.08 11.16
C GLU A 86 -0.51 -22.19 11.16
N GLU A 87 -1.49 -22.11 10.25
CA GLU A 87 -2.56 -23.10 10.12
C GLU A 87 -2.13 -24.36 9.35
N ASN A 88 -0.87 -24.46 8.90
CA ASN A 88 -0.38 -25.51 7.98
C ASN A 88 -1.25 -25.68 6.73
N ALA A 89 -1.91 -24.62 6.30
CA ALA A 89 -2.83 -24.60 5.16
C ALA A 89 -2.07 -24.33 3.85
N ASP A 90 -0.91 -24.97 3.67
CA ASP A 90 -0.06 -24.76 2.51
C ASP A 90 -0.87 -25.02 1.22
N PRO A 91 -0.98 -24.06 0.29
CA PRO A 91 -1.71 -24.23 -0.96
C PRO A 91 -1.28 -25.47 -1.76
N GLU A 92 -0.02 -25.89 -1.64
CA GLU A 92 0.47 -27.14 -2.24
C GLU A 92 -0.06 -28.39 -1.52
N ALA A 93 -0.08 -28.37 -0.17
CA ALA A 93 -0.63 -29.45 0.64
C ALA A 93 -2.15 -29.59 0.51
N LEU A 94 -2.84 -28.50 0.19
CA LEU A 94 -4.28 -28.44 -0.04
C LEU A 94 -4.70 -28.58 -1.51
N GLY A 95 -3.73 -28.72 -2.44
CA GLY A 95 -3.99 -29.00 -3.86
C GLY A 95 -4.43 -27.81 -4.72
N TYR A 96 -4.16 -26.57 -4.29
CA TYR A 96 -4.52 -25.35 -5.02
C TYR A 96 -3.48 -24.92 -6.07
N VAL A 97 -2.25 -25.45 -6.02
CA VAL A 97 -1.23 -25.22 -7.05
C VAL A 97 -1.10 -26.48 -7.90
N LYS A 98 -1.71 -26.49 -9.10
CA LYS A 98 -1.28 -27.43 -10.14
C LYS A 98 0.07 -26.96 -10.64
N LYS A 99 1.10 -27.81 -10.52
CA LYS A 99 2.32 -27.67 -11.33
C LYS A 99 1.87 -27.68 -12.79
N GLU A 100 2.00 -26.54 -13.47
CA GLU A 100 1.90 -26.51 -14.93
C GLU A 100 3.11 -27.30 -15.46
N ASP A 101 2.83 -28.37 -16.22
CA ASP A 101 3.81 -29.15 -16.98
C ASP A 101 4.37 -28.34 -18.17
#